data_AF-A0A522YFB7-F1
#
_entry.id   AF-A0A522YFB7-F1
#
_cell.length_a   1.000
_cell.length_b   1.000
_cell.length_c   1.000
_cell.angle_alpha   90.00
_cell.angle_beta   90.00
_cell.angle_gamma   90.00
#
_symmetry.space_group_name_H-M   'P 1'
#
loop_
_entity.id
_entity.type
_entity.pdbx_description
1 polymer ?
#
loop_
_entity_poly.entity_id
_entity_poly.type
_entity_poly.pdbx_seq_one_letter_code
_entity_poly.pdbx_strand_id
1 'polypeptide(L)' 'MTLALALVLAFPGTAHAYLDPGGGSMLAQLAAAGFAGLVVLVRMYWARIVAKFKGEKKP' A
#
# COMPACT_ATOMS: atom_id res chain seq x y z
N MET A 1 -31.94 -16.57 -21.05
CA MET A 1 -31.41 -16.27 -19.69
C MET A 1 -29.95 -15.83 -19.73
N THR A 2 -29.07 -16.48 -20.49
CA THR A 2 -27.64 -16.09 -20.65
C THR A 2 -27.42 -14.69 -21.24
N LEU A 3 -28.17 -14.32 -22.28
CA LEU A 3 -28.05 -12.99 -22.90
C LEU A 3 -28.50 -11.84 -21.98
N ALA A 4 -29.55 -12.07 -21.18
CA ALA A 4 -30.03 -11.09 -20.22
C ALA A 4 -29.03 -10.87 -19.08
N LEU A 5 -28.37 -11.95 -18.62
CA LEU A 5 -27.31 -11.88 -17.62
C LEU A 5 -26.09 -11.10 -18.14
N ALA A 6 -25.70 -11.31 -19.40
CA ALA A 6 -24.61 -10.58 -20.03
C ALA A 6 -24.91 -9.08 -20.14
N LEU A 7 -26.16 -8.72 -20.44
CA LEU A 7 -26.59 -7.32 -20.54
C LEU A 7 -26.57 -6.60 -19.17
N VAL A 8 -26.96 -7.31 -18.10
CA VAL A 8 -26.97 -6.78 -16.72
C VAL A 8 -25.55 -6.54 -16.19
N LEU A 9 -24.58 -7.38 -16.57
CA LEU A 9 -23.17 -7.21 -16.18
C LEU A 9 -22.45 -6.11 -16.98
N ALA A 10 -22.96 -5.73 -18.15
CA ALA A 10 -22.34 -4.73 -19.01
C ALA A 10 -22.53 -3.27 -18.55
N PHE A 11 -23.44 -3.03 -17.60
CA PHE A 11 -23.74 -1.69 -17.06
C PHE A 11 -23.56 -1.67 -15.54
N PRO A 12 -22.32 -1.57 -15.02
CA PRO A 12 -22.12 -1.32 -13.60
C PRO A 12 -22.68 0.06 -13.25
N GLY A 13 -23.71 0.10 -12.40
CA GLY A 13 -24.19 1.35 -11.81
C GLY A 13 -23.06 2.05 -11.04
N THR A 14 -23.07 3.38 -11.04
CA THR A 14 -22.03 4.23 -10.42
C THR A 14 -21.62 3.73 -9.03
N ALA A 15 -20.45 3.11 -8.97
CA ALA A 15 -19.89 2.54 -7.76
C ALA A 15 -19.29 3.65 -6.90
N HIS A 16 -20.02 4.08 -5.86
CA HIS A 16 -19.45 4.86 -4.75
C HIS A 16 -18.57 3.96 -3.87
N ALA A 17 -17.51 3.39 -4.44
CA ALA A 17 -16.71 2.30 -3.86
C ALA A 17 -15.42 2.78 -3.18
N TYR A 18 -15.53 3.69 -2.20
CA TYR A 18 -14.44 3.97 -1.25
C TYR A 18 -14.82 3.57 0.19
N LEU A 19 -16.10 3.27 0.44
CA LEU A 19 -16.69 2.92 1.73
C LEU A 19 -17.35 1.53 1.72
N ASP A 20 -16.91 0.62 0.87
CA ASP A 20 -17.24 -0.79 1.08
C ASP A 20 -16.46 -1.28 2.32
N PRO A 21 -17.07 -1.95 3.31
CA PRO A 21 -16.39 -2.38 4.54
C PRO A 21 -15.17 -3.29 4.29
N GLY A 22 -15.02 -3.85 3.09
CA GLY A 22 -13.79 -4.52 2.63
C GLY A 22 -12.72 -3.57 2.07
N GLY A 23 -13.10 -2.51 1.34
CA GLY A 23 -12.17 -1.62 0.63
C GLY A 23 -11.29 -0.75 1.54
N GLY A 24 -11.86 -0.22 2.64
CA GLY A 24 -11.08 0.57 3.61
C GLY A 24 -9.99 -0.25 4.30
N SER A 25 -10.23 -1.55 4.50
CA SER A 25 -9.28 -2.45 5.15
C SER A 25 -8.06 -2.77 4.28
N MET A 26 -8.22 -2.82 2.95
CA MET A 26 -7.11 -3.08 2.02
C MET A 26 -6.11 -1.93 2.00
N LEU A 27 -6.57 -0.68 2.06
CA LEU A 27 -5.70 0.49 2.14
C LEU A 27 -4.92 0.50 3.46
N ALA A 28 -5.58 0.18 4.58
CA ALA A 28 -4.93 0.04 5.87
C ALA A 28 -3.90 -1.11 5.88
N GLN A 29 -4.21 -2.24 5.27
CA GLN A 29 -3.29 -3.38 5.12
C GLN A 29 -2.08 -3.03 4.25
N LEU A 30 -2.30 -2.33 3.13
CA LEU A 30 -1.21 -1.87 2.26
C LEU A 30 -0.30 -0.88 2.97
N ALA A 31 -0.89 0.07 3.72
CA ALA A 31 -0.13 1.01 4.55
C ALA A 31 0.67 0.28 5.63
N ALA A 32 0.06 -0.69 6.32
CA ALA A 32 0.73 -1.50 7.34
C ALA A 32 1.86 -2.36 6.75
N ALA A 33 1.63 -3.01 5.60
CA ALA A 33 2.64 -3.79 4.89
C ALA A 33 3.79 -2.90 4.41
N GLY A 34 3.49 -1.72 3.87
CA GLY A 34 4.49 -0.74 3.48
C GLY A 34 5.32 -0.25 4.66
N PHE A 35 4.69 0.03 5.80
CA PHE A 35 5.38 0.43 7.03
C PHE A 35 6.28 -0.70 7.56
N ALA A 36 5.77 -1.93 7.63
CA ALA A 36 6.56 -3.10 8.04
C ALA A 36 7.77 -3.30 7.12
N GLY A 37 7.59 -3.19 5.80
CA GLY A 37 8.67 -3.24 4.83
C GLY A 37 9.72 -2.14 5.06
N LEU A 38 9.27 -0.90 5.27
CA LEU A 38 10.15 0.24 5.55
C LEU A 38 11.01 0.00 6.80
N VAL A 39 10.41 -0.49 7.89
CA VAL A 39 11.15 -0.81 9.13
C VAL A 39 12.24 -1.83 8.87
N VAL A 40 11.96 -2.89 8.10
CA VAL A 40 12.96 -3.91 7.74
C VAL A 40 14.07 -3.30 6.88
N LEU A 41 13.74 -2.49 5.88
CA LEU A 41 14.72 -1.78 5.05
C LEU A 41 15.61 -0.86 5.90
N VAL A 42 15.03 -0.05 6.79
CA VAL A 42 15.81 0.82 7.68
C VAL A 42 16.74 0.00 8.56
N ARG A 43 16.26 -1.12 9.12
CA ARG A 43 17.09 -2.03 9.92
C ARG A 43 18.25 -2.62 9.12
N MET A 44 18.00 -3.07 7.89
CA MET A 44 19.04 -3.63 7.01
C MET A 44 20.10 -2.59 6.63
N TYR A 45 19.71 -1.33 6.42
CA TYR A 45 20.62 -0.26 5.99
C TYR A 45 21.11 0.63 7.15
N TRP A 46 20.78 0.29 8.40
CA TRP A 46 21.08 1.13 9.57
C TRP A 46 22.55 1.53 9.65
N ALA A 47 23.47 0.59 9.41
CA ALA A 47 24.91 0.87 9.41
C ALA A 47 25.32 1.90 8.34
N ARG A 48 24.72 1.85 7.14
CA ARG A 48 24.98 2.82 6.06
C ARG A 48 24.36 4.17 6.35
N ILE A 49 23.15 4.18 6.92
CA ILE A 49 22.47 5.40 7.37
C ILE A 49 23.34 6.10 8.43
N VAL A 50 23.71 5.38 9.50
CA VAL A 50 24.58 5.89 10.57
C VAL A 50 25.94 6.31 10.02
N ALA A 51 26.54 5.57 9.08
CA ALA A 51 27.80 5.96 8.46
C ALA A 51 27.70 7.28 7.67
N LYS A 52 26.60 7.51 6.95
CA LYS A 52 26.34 8.80 6.29
C LYS A 52 26.16 9.94 7.30
N PHE A 53 25.49 9.70 8.43
CA PHE A 53 25.36 10.70 9.49
C PHE A 53 26.65 10.94 10.29
N LYS A 54 27.57 9.96 10.33
CA LYS A 54 28.85 10.07 11.05
C LYS A 54 29.97 10.67 10.19
N GLY A 55 29.77 10.76 8.87
CA GLY A 55 30.72 11.36 7.95
C GLY A 55 30.64 12.88 7.95
N GLU A 56 31.22 13.53 8.96
CA GLU A 56 31.86 14.87 8.88
C GLU A 56 32.45 15.32 10.24
N LYS A 57 33.16 14.43 10.96
CA LYS A 57 34.19 14.93 11.90
C LYS A 57 35.45 15.23 11.09
N LYS A 58 35.47 16.41 10.47
CA LYS A 58 36.69 17.00 9.94
C LYS A 58 37.62 17.32 11.14
N PRO A 59 38.89 16.89 11.11
CA PRO A 59 39.87 17.25 12.14
C PRO A 59 40.11 18.76 12.20
#